data_AF-A0A182JLF2-F1
#
_entry.id   AF-A0A182JLF2-F1
#
_cell.length_a   1.000
_cell.length_b   1.000
_cell.length_c   1.000
_cell.angle_alpha   90.00
_cell.angle_beta   90.00
_cell.angle_gamma   90.00
#
_symmetry.space_group_name_H-M   'P 1'
#
loop_
_entity.id
_entity.type
_entity.pdbx_description
1 polymer ?
#
loop_
_entity_poly.entity_id
_entity_poly.type
_entity_poly.pdbx_seq_one_letter_code
_entity_poly.pdbx_strand_id
1 'polypeptide(L)'
;MPPYLNLRRQSCHRYQLTVIDILVDYIRFRCETVTSRQPSPTPGVLLQECNRIVSHLFVIFDGSVELVTLTLLRTTPEQPGYTVLLYPVFEAILTGEAARGDEGTVGGIPSYVRMLLCFKRWRSLVTGRADKAVIDARAGQLLPARCPTVQAASDVPLLRLLPPVPPAQRANETRYLLANDLFTLDQCTAQFFRHHRRASAAAAAADERQLSSISRPAPPTMATRLVSA
;
A
#
# COMPACT_ATOMS: atom_id res chain seq x y z
N MET A 1 23.95 18.44 14.77
CA MET A 1 23.08 18.22 13.57
C MET A 1 21.80 19.02 13.74
N PRO A 2 21.24 19.65 12.68
CA PRO A 2 20.17 20.63 12.83
C PRO A 2 18.80 19.96 13.12
N PRO A 3 17.98 20.49 14.04
CA PRO A 3 16.68 19.93 14.44
C PRO A 3 15.59 19.95 13.35
N TYR A 4 15.86 20.57 12.20
CA TYR A 4 14.90 20.77 11.11
C TYR A 4 14.61 19.50 10.27
N LEU A 5 15.46 18.48 10.33
CA LEU A 5 15.23 17.22 9.59
C LEU A 5 14.14 16.35 10.23
N ASN A 6 14.00 16.43 11.56
CA ASN A 6 13.07 15.60 12.33
C ASN A 6 11.61 16.07 12.18
N LEU A 7 11.38 17.39 12.22
CA LEU A 7 10.06 17.96 11.91
C LEU A 7 9.64 17.59 10.49
N ARG A 8 10.57 17.65 9.52
CA ARG A 8 10.30 17.32 8.11
C ARG A 8 9.78 15.90 7.90
N ARG A 9 10.25 14.88 8.65
CA ARG A 9 9.85 13.48 8.45
C ARG A 9 8.46 13.16 9.01
N GLN A 10 8.16 13.58 10.23
CA GLN A 10 6.81 13.43 10.81
C GLN A 10 5.77 14.27 10.06
N SER A 11 6.15 15.48 9.63
CA SER A 11 5.36 16.27 8.69
C SER A 11 5.19 15.50 7.37
N CYS A 12 6.24 15.05 6.71
CA CYS A 12 6.14 14.35 5.42
C CYS A 12 5.13 13.18 5.46
N HIS A 13 5.08 12.38 6.52
CA HIS A 13 4.13 11.26 6.61
C HIS A 13 2.68 11.67 6.86
N ARG A 14 2.43 12.65 7.75
CA ARG A 14 1.07 13.20 7.93
C ARG A 14 0.58 13.84 6.63
N TYR A 15 1.50 14.46 5.89
CA TYR A 15 1.24 15.03 4.57
C TYR A 15 0.97 13.93 3.53
N GLN A 16 1.69 12.81 3.55
CA GLN A 16 1.43 11.66 2.66
C GLN A 16 0.01 11.09 2.84
N LEU A 17 -0.47 10.95 4.08
CA LEU A 17 -1.84 10.47 4.33
C LEU A 17 -2.89 11.47 3.84
N THR A 18 -2.67 12.77 4.04
CA THR A 18 -3.56 13.79 3.48
C THR A 18 -3.50 13.83 1.95
N VAL A 19 -2.34 13.58 1.35
CA VAL A 19 -2.19 13.48 -0.12
C VAL A 19 -2.93 12.26 -0.64
N ILE A 20 -2.84 11.12 0.05
CA ILE A 20 -3.66 9.92 -0.27
C ILE A 20 -5.15 10.27 -0.25
N ASP A 21 -5.63 10.94 0.80
CA ASP A 21 -7.05 11.33 0.91
C ASP A 21 -7.46 12.28 -0.24
N ILE A 22 -6.66 13.29 -0.55
CA ILE A 22 -6.89 14.21 -1.68
C ILE A 22 -6.91 13.45 -3.02
N LEU A 23 -6.04 12.45 -3.19
CA LEU A 23 -5.98 11.67 -4.43
C LEU A 23 -7.12 10.67 -4.56
N VAL A 24 -7.66 10.16 -3.45
CA VAL A 24 -8.90 9.38 -3.45
C VAL A 24 -10.06 10.25 -3.93
N ASP A 25 -10.20 11.46 -3.39
CA ASP A 25 -11.21 12.42 -3.81
C ASP A 25 -11.04 12.82 -5.28
N TYR A 26 -9.80 12.97 -5.73
CA TYR A 26 -9.49 13.22 -7.13
C TYR A 26 -9.94 12.06 -8.04
N ILE A 27 -9.61 10.81 -7.71
CA ILE A 27 -10.03 9.64 -8.50
C ILE A 27 -11.56 9.58 -8.58
N ARG A 28 -12.22 9.79 -7.45
CA ARG A 28 -13.68 9.84 -7.33
C ARG A 28 -14.28 10.92 -8.22
N PHE A 29 -13.79 12.14 -8.14
CA PHE A 29 -14.21 13.25 -9.00
C PHE A 29 -14.05 12.92 -10.49
N ARG A 30 -12.96 12.24 -10.88
CA ARG A 30 -12.77 11.80 -12.27
C ARG A 30 -13.77 10.72 -12.68
N CYS A 31 -14.03 9.75 -11.81
CA CYS A 31 -15.07 8.75 -12.04
C CYS A 31 -16.44 9.42 -12.24
N GLU A 32 -16.84 10.34 -11.35
CA GLU A 32 -18.08 11.12 -11.46
C GLU A 32 -18.17 11.88 -12.79
N THR A 33 -17.10 12.58 -13.16
CA THR A 33 -17.01 13.35 -14.40
C THR A 33 -17.18 12.45 -15.63
N VAL A 34 -16.59 11.25 -15.61
CA VAL A 34 -16.69 10.30 -16.71
C VAL A 34 -18.08 9.67 -16.79
N THR A 35 -18.67 9.33 -15.64
CA THR A 35 -20.01 8.71 -15.58
C THR A 35 -21.16 9.67 -15.87
N SER A 36 -20.98 10.98 -15.61
CA SER A 36 -22.01 12.01 -15.83
C SER A 36 -22.08 12.51 -17.28
N ARG A 37 -21.12 12.14 -18.13
CA ARG A 37 -21.11 12.54 -19.56
C ARG A 37 -22.20 11.82 -20.35
N GLN A 38 -22.90 12.58 -21.19
CA GLN A 38 -23.78 12.06 -22.22
C GLN A 38 -23.35 12.60 -23.61
N PRO A 39 -23.25 11.75 -24.65
CA PRO A 39 -23.39 10.28 -24.62
C PRO A 39 -22.29 9.59 -23.79
N SER A 40 -22.44 8.28 -23.54
CA SER A 40 -21.47 7.50 -22.76
C SER A 40 -20.05 7.66 -23.33
N PRO A 41 -19.02 7.72 -22.46
CA PRO A 41 -17.66 7.98 -22.87
C PRO A 41 -17.17 6.89 -23.83
N THR A 42 -16.53 7.31 -24.92
CA THR A 42 -15.91 6.38 -25.86
C THR A 42 -14.70 5.68 -25.21
N PRO A 43 -14.30 4.48 -25.69
CA PRO A 43 -13.16 3.76 -25.14
C PRO A 43 -11.85 4.56 -25.12
N GLY A 44 -11.63 5.40 -26.15
CA GLY A 44 -10.45 6.27 -26.22
C GLY A 44 -10.40 7.32 -25.10
N VAL A 45 -11.55 7.89 -24.73
CA VAL A 45 -11.64 8.83 -23.61
C VAL A 45 -11.36 8.11 -22.29
N LEU A 46 -11.94 6.91 -22.08
CA LEU A 46 -11.69 6.12 -20.87
C LEU A 46 -10.21 5.77 -20.71
N LEU A 47 -9.55 5.37 -21.80
CA LEU A 47 -8.12 5.08 -21.80
C LEU A 47 -7.28 6.32 -21.47
N GLN A 48 -7.62 7.48 -22.05
CA GLN A 48 -6.95 8.74 -21.76
C GLN A 48 -7.11 9.15 -20.28
N GLU A 49 -8.32 9.01 -19.74
CA GLU A 49 -8.63 9.30 -18.34
C GLU A 49 -7.88 8.34 -17.39
N CYS A 50 -7.83 7.05 -17.72
CA CYS A 50 -7.06 6.05 -17.01
C CYS A 50 -5.57 6.41 -16.97
N ASN A 51 -4.95 6.61 -18.14
CA ASN A 51 -3.54 6.96 -18.26
C ASN A 51 -3.21 8.25 -17.49
N ARG A 52 -4.11 9.22 -17.50
CA ARG A 52 -3.95 10.47 -16.75
C ARG A 52 -3.96 10.23 -15.24
N ILE A 53 -4.90 9.43 -14.72
CA ILE A 53 -4.94 9.07 -13.30
C ILE A 53 -3.65 8.35 -12.91
N VAL A 54 -3.27 7.31 -13.65
CA VAL A 54 -2.07 6.50 -13.37
C VAL A 54 -0.81 7.39 -13.37
N SER A 55 -0.64 8.22 -14.39
CA SER A 55 0.48 9.16 -14.50
C SER A 55 0.52 10.14 -13.32
N HIS A 56 -0.61 10.77 -12.98
CA HIS A 56 -0.66 11.69 -11.86
C HIS A 56 -0.29 11.03 -10.53
N LEU A 57 -0.76 9.81 -10.27
CA LEU A 57 -0.44 9.08 -9.04
C LEU A 57 1.07 8.81 -8.95
N PHE A 58 1.68 8.30 -10.02
CA PHE A 58 3.11 8.01 -10.02
C PHE A 58 3.97 9.28 -9.99
N VAL A 59 3.57 10.37 -10.64
CA VAL A 59 4.30 11.65 -10.58
C VAL A 59 4.22 12.27 -9.18
N ILE A 60 3.05 12.29 -8.56
CA ILE A 60 2.86 12.91 -7.23
C ILE A 60 3.59 12.12 -6.15
N PHE A 61 3.66 10.79 -6.30
CA PHE A 61 4.36 9.91 -5.36
C PHE A 61 5.79 9.57 -5.78
N ASP A 62 6.36 10.26 -6.76
CA ASP A 62 7.75 10.07 -7.21
C ASP A 62 8.08 8.59 -7.49
N GLY A 63 7.17 7.90 -8.19
CA GLY A 63 7.32 6.48 -8.53
C GLY A 63 6.94 5.49 -7.43
N SER A 64 6.57 5.92 -6.22
CA SER A 64 6.31 5.01 -5.09
C SER A 64 5.07 4.13 -5.29
N VAL A 65 5.29 2.86 -5.61
CA VAL A 65 4.24 1.84 -5.73
C VAL A 65 3.46 1.67 -4.43
N GLU A 66 4.12 1.79 -3.28
CA GLU A 66 3.47 1.71 -1.98
C GLU A 66 2.38 2.78 -1.84
N LEU A 67 2.71 4.05 -2.06
CA LEU A 67 1.76 5.15 -1.91
C LEU A 67 0.64 5.12 -2.96
N VAL A 68 0.98 4.73 -4.20
CA VAL A 68 0.00 4.55 -5.28
C VAL A 68 -1.01 3.46 -4.91
N THR A 69 -0.56 2.30 -4.45
CA THR A 69 -1.45 1.19 -4.08
C THR A 69 -2.20 1.42 -2.77
N LEU A 70 -1.63 2.18 -1.83
CA LEU A 70 -2.40 2.69 -0.68
C LEU A 70 -3.54 3.59 -1.14
N THR A 71 -3.30 4.45 -2.13
CA THR A 71 -4.36 5.30 -2.71
C THR A 71 -5.45 4.44 -3.34
N LEU A 72 -5.08 3.47 -4.18
CA LEU A 72 -6.05 2.54 -4.77
C LEU A 72 -6.87 1.77 -3.73
N LEU A 73 -6.20 1.24 -2.70
CA LEU A 73 -6.86 0.42 -1.70
C LEU A 73 -7.93 1.20 -0.92
N ARG A 74 -7.70 2.51 -0.75
CA ARG A 74 -8.60 3.44 -0.07
C ARG A 74 -9.75 3.91 -0.96
N THR A 75 -9.63 3.79 -2.28
CA THR A 75 -10.70 4.09 -3.23
C THR A 75 -11.80 3.03 -3.16
N THR A 76 -12.97 3.43 -2.64
CA THR A 76 -14.17 2.60 -2.62
C THR A 76 -15.05 2.89 -3.84
N PRO A 77 -15.48 1.86 -4.59
CA PRO A 77 -16.44 2.04 -5.67
C PRO A 77 -17.83 2.32 -5.06
N GLU A 78 -18.16 3.59 -4.88
CA GLU A 78 -19.44 3.97 -4.26
C GLU A 78 -20.63 3.85 -5.21
N GLN A 79 -20.38 3.96 -6.50
CA GLN A 79 -21.39 3.86 -7.54
C GLN A 79 -21.00 2.79 -8.57
N PRO A 80 -21.96 1.97 -9.06
CA PRO A 80 -21.69 0.94 -10.06
C PRO A 80 -20.99 1.50 -11.32
N GLY A 81 -21.29 2.74 -11.72
CA GLY A 81 -20.70 3.37 -12.89
C GLY A 81 -19.20 3.64 -12.78
N TYR A 82 -18.65 3.76 -11.57
CA TYR A 82 -17.22 4.04 -11.38
C TYR A 82 -16.34 2.87 -11.81
N THR A 83 -16.90 1.65 -11.83
CA THR A 83 -16.19 0.43 -12.23
C THR A 83 -15.58 0.54 -13.64
N VAL A 84 -16.24 1.28 -14.55
CA VAL A 84 -15.79 1.49 -15.94
C VAL A 84 -14.42 2.16 -16.01
N LEU A 85 -14.11 3.08 -15.09
CA LEU A 85 -12.81 3.74 -15.01
C LEU A 85 -11.89 3.11 -13.98
N LEU A 86 -12.43 2.65 -12.84
CA LEU A 86 -11.62 2.03 -11.79
C LEU A 86 -11.00 0.71 -12.24
N TYR A 87 -11.73 -0.13 -12.98
CA TYR A 87 -11.19 -1.41 -13.45
C TYR A 87 -9.87 -1.25 -14.24
N PRO A 88 -9.80 -0.45 -15.32
CA PRO A 88 -8.55 -0.28 -16.06
C PRO A 88 -7.46 0.43 -15.25
N VAL A 89 -7.83 1.30 -14.28
CA VAL A 89 -6.85 1.94 -13.39
C VAL A 89 -6.20 0.91 -12.45
N PHE A 90 -6.99 0.03 -11.83
CA PHE A 90 -6.48 -1.08 -11.02
C PHE A 90 -5.62 -2.02 -11.86
N GLU A 91 -6.06 -2.37 -13.06
CA GLU A 91 -5.31 -3.22 -13.99
C GLU A 91 -3.94 -2.60 -14.31
N ALA A 92 -3.91 -1.34 -14.75
CA ALA A 92 -2.68 -0.67 -15.16
C ALA A 92 -1.66 -0.54 -14.02
N ILE A 93 -2.11 -0.23 -12.80
CA ILE A 93 -1.22 -0.08 -11.65
C ILE A 93 -0.75 -1.42 -11.11
N LEU A 94 -1.63 -2.42 -10.99
CA LEU A 94 -1.28 -3.70 -10.40
C LEU A 94 -0.50 -4.60 -11.37
N THR A 95 -0.64 -4.42 -12.68
CA THR A 95 0.05 -5.23 -13.69
C THR A 95 1.15 -4.51 -14.47
N GLY A 96 1.34 -3.22 -14.20
CA GLY A 96 2.33 -2.37 -14.85
C GLY A 96 3.77 -2.72 -14.44
N GLU A 97 4.72 -2.27 -15.26
CA GLU A 97 6.15 -2.53 -15.04
C GLU A 97 6.68 -1.97 -13.72
N ALA A 98 6.12 -0.85 -13.21
CA ALA A 98 6.49 -0.34 -11.89
C ALA A 98 6.17 -1.34 -10.76
N ALA A 99 5.09 -2.13 -10.89
CA ALA A 99 4.76 -3.19 -9.93
C ALA A 99 5.61 -4.46 -10.14
N ARG A 100 6.30 -4.60 -11.29
CA ARG A 100 7.21 -5.72 -11.62
C ARG A 100 8.68 -5.42 -11.33
N GLY A 101 9.10 -4.18 -11.56
CA GLY A 101 10.48 -3.70 -11.44
C GLY A 101 10.98 -3.60 -10.00
N ASP A 102 10.09 -3.78 -9.02
CA ASP A 102 10.47 -4.20 -7.68
C ASP A 102 10.80 -5.70 -7.71
N GLU A 103 11.82 -6.08 -8.50
CA GLU A 103 12.39 -7.44 -8.58
C GLU A 103 12.90 -7.94 -7.22
N GLY A 104 12.82 -7.10 -6.18
CA GLY A 104 13.06 -7.36 -4.77
C GLY A 104 11.80 -7.66 -3.94
N THR A 105 10.89 -8.49 -4.45
CA THR A 105 9.89 -9.21 -3.64
C THR A 105 8.79 -8.30 -3.05
N VAL A 106 7.61 -8.86 -2.89
CA VAL A 106 6.75 -8.54 -1.75
C VAL A 106 7.57 -8.80 -0.46
N GLY A 107 8.46 -7.87 -0.09
CA GLY A 107 9.61 -8.12 0.79
C GLY A 107 9.24 -8.40 2.24
N GLY A 108 7.96 -8.29 2.57
CA GLY A 108 7.43 -8.65 3.87
C GLY A 108 5.92 -8.66 3.89
N ILE A 109 5.38 -9.09 5.03
CA ILE A 109 3.95 -9.21 5.29
C ILE A 109 3.17 -7.91 5.00
N PRO A 110 3.66 -6.69 5.31
CA PRO A 110 2.94 -5.46 4.96
C PRO A 110 2.69 -5.29 3.47
N SER A 111 3.71 -5.52 2.64
CA SER A 111 3.58 -5.45 1.18
C SER A 111 2.63 -6.53 0.66
N TYR A 112 2.72 -7.74 1.23
CA TYR A 112 1.87 -8.87 0.84
C TYR A 112 0.41 -8.60 1.10
N VAL A 113 0.07 -8.17 2.32
CA VAL A 113 -1.31 -7.88 2.69
C VAL A 113 -1.83 -6.68 1.90
N ARG A 114 -1.04 -5.63 1.69
CA ARG A 114 -1.42 -4.47 0.86
C ARG A 114 -1.80 -4.91 -0.55
N MET A 115 -0.93 -5.66 -1.22
CA MET A 115 -1.14 -6.12 -2.58
C MET A 115 -2.31 -7.10 -2.67
N LEU A 116 -2.43 -8.06 -1.73
CA LEU A 116 -3.56 -8.99 -1.65
C LEU A 116 -4.90 -8.25 -1.53
N LEU A 117 -4.97 -7.23 -0.67
CA LEU A 117 -6.16 -6.41 -0.52
C LEU A 117 -6.47 -5.59 -1.79
N CYS A 118 -5.44 -5.08 -2.48
CA CYS A 118 -5.62 -4.40 -3.77
C CYS A 118 -6.19 -5.33 -4.85
N PHE A 119 -5.65 -6.55 -4.98
CA PHE A 119 -6.18 -7.55 -5.91
C PHE A 119 -7.60 -7.96 -5.55
N LYS A 120 -7.95 -8.07 -4.27
CA LYS A 120 -9.33 -8.30 -3.85
C LYS A 120 -10.26 -7.16 -4.18
N ARG A 121 -9.80 -5.91 -3.99
CA ARG A 121 -10.57 -4.72 -4.36
C ARG A 121 -10.82 -4.72 -5.87
N TRP A 122 -9.79 -4.97 -6.68
CA TRP A 122 -9.95 -5.10 -8.12
C TRP A 122 -10.92 -6.22 -8.50
N ARG A 123 -10.78 -7.40 -7.90
CA ARG A 123 -11.68 -8.55 -8.08
C ARG A 123 -13.12 -8.26 -7.69
N SER A 124 -13.35 -7.36 -6.71
CA SER A 124 -14.69 -6.95 -6.29
C SER A 124 -15.39 -6.02 -7.27
N LEU A 125 -14.65 -5.38 -8.19
CA LEU A 125 -15.22 -4.53 -9.25
C LEU A 125 -15.94 -5.33 -10.34
N VAL A 126 -15.71 -6.65 -10.42
CA VAL A 126 -16.28 -7.51 -11.45
C VAL A 126 -17.19 -8.58 -10.86
N THR A 127 -18.27 -8.89 -11.59
CA THR A 127 -19.20 -9.98 -11.23
C THR A 127 -18.88 -11.27 -12.01
N GLY A 128 -18.33 -11.14 -13.22
CA GLY A 128 -18.04 -12.24 -14.14
C GLY A 128 -16.97 -13.21 -13.64
N ARG A 129 -17.20 -14.51 -13.82
CA ARG A 129 -16.23 -15.56 -13.42
C ARG A 129 -14.95 -15.52 -14.25
N ALA A 130 -15.04 -15.20 -15.54
CA ALA A 130 -13.90 -15.11 -16.43
C ALA A 130 -12.95 -13.98 -16.00
N ASP A 131 -13.48 -12.78 -15.74
CA ASP A 131 -12.70 -11.63 -15.28
C ASP A 131 -12.05 -11.90 -13.93
N LYS A 132 -12.78 -12.53 -13.00
CA LYS A 132 -12.21 -12.96 -11.71
C LYS A 132 -11.04 -13.93 -11.90
N ALA A 133 -11.15 -14.88 -12.82
CA ALA A 133 -10.06 -15.82 -13.12
C ALA A 133 -8.83 -15.12 -13.73
N VAL A 134 -9.03 -14.10 -14.57
CA VAL A 134 -7.94 -13.27 -15.10
C VAL A 134 -7.23 -12.53 -13.97
N ILE A 135 -7.97 -11.90 -13.07
CA ILE A 135 -7.40 -11.19 -11.91
C ILE A 135 -6.66 -12.16 -10.99
N ASP A 136 -7.24 -13.33 -10.70
CA ASP A 136 -6.62 -14.36 -9.86
C ASP A 136 -5.31 -14.88 -10.49
N ALA A 137 -5.27 -15.06 -11.82
CA ALA A 137 -4.07 -15.45 -12.54
C ALA A 137 -2.97 -14.37 -12.49
N ARG A 138 -3.35 -13.08 -12.64
CA ARG A 138 -2.42 -11.95 -12.49
C ARG A 138 -1.86 -11.85 -11.07
N ALA A 139 -2.71 -12.01 -10.07
CA ALA A 139 -2.27 -12.03 -8.69
C ALA A 139 -1.29 -13.18 -8.42
N GLY A 140 -1.52 -14.37 -8.99
CA GLY A 140 -0.61 -15.51 -8.89
C GLY A 140 0.75 -15.32 -9.59
N GLN A 141 0.85 -14.39 -10.54
CA GLN A 141 2.12 -14.02 -11.19
C GLN A 141 2.94 -13.04 -10.33
N LEU A 142 2.30 -12.27 -9.46
CA LEU A 142 2.92 -11.11 -8.77
C LEU A 142 3.04 -11.29 -7.26
N LEU A 143 2.17 -12.10 -6.65
CA LEU A 143 2.23 -12.44 -5.25
C LEU A 143 2.89 -13.82 -5.06
N PRO A 144 3.65 -14.03 -3.98
CA PRO A 144 4.11 -15.37 -3.63
C PRO A 144 2.90 -16.29 -3.40
N ALA A 145 3.05 -17.59 -3.67
CA ALA A 145 1.98 -18.56 -3.44
C ALA A 145 1.55 -18.66 -1.96
N ARG A 146 2.44 -18.24 -1.04
CA ARG A 146 2.29 -18.29 0.41
C ARG A 146 2.59 -16.93 1.02
N CYS A 147 1.95 -16.63 2.14
CA CYS A 147 2.29 -15.44 2.90
C CYS A 147 3.76 -15.52 3.38
N PRO A 148 4.54 -14.42 3.28
CA PRO A 148 5.89 -14.38 3.83
C PRO A 148 5.94 -14.70 5.33
N THR A 149 7.08 -15.20 5.80
CA THR A 149 7.27 -15.50 7.22
C THR A 149 7.35 -14.22 8.06
N VAL A 150 6.87 -14.29 9.29
CA VAL A 150 7.00 -13.19 10.27
C VAL A 150 8.47 -12.89 10.52
N GLN A 151 8.85 -11.62 10.34
CA GLN A 151 10.20 -11.14 10.65
C GLN A 151 10.19 -10.17 11.84
N ALA A 152 9.07 -9.48 12.06
CA ALA A 152 8.92 -8.52 13.14
C ALA A 152 7.58 -8.69 13.89
N ALA A 153 7.55 -8.26 15.15
CA ALA A 153 6.32 -8.25 15.94
C ALA A 153 5.22 -7.36 15.32
N SER A 154 5.60 -6.36 14.52
CA SER A 154 4.68 -5.50 13.75
C SER A 154 3.93 -6.24 12.64
N ASP A 155 4.39 -7.43 12.24
CA ASP A 155 3.76 -8.22 11.18
C ASP A 155 2.57 -9.02 11.70
N VAL A 156 2.59 -9.40 12.98
CA VAL A 156 1.57 -10.26 13.59
C VAL A 156 0.16 -9.65 13.47
N PRO A 157 -0.06 -8.35 13.73
CA PRO A 157 -1.38 -7.75 13.52
C PRO A 157 -1.84 -7.76 12.06
N LEU A 158 -0.91 -7.68 11.09
CA LEU A 158 -1.24 -7.71 9.66
C LEU A 158 -1.61 -9.12 9.20
N LEU A 159 -0.94 -10.16 9.71
CA LEU A 159 -1.34 -11.55 9.47
C LEU A 159 -2.73 -11.86 10.02
N ARG A 160 -3.09 -11.28 11.17
CA ARG A 160 -4.42 -11.46 11.78
C ARG A 160 -5.56 -10.86 10.94
N LEU A 161 -5.25 -10.04 9.92
CA LEU A 161 -6.24 -9.57 8.95
C LEU A 161 -6.66 -10.67 7.98
N LEU A 162 -5.82 -11.71 7.82
CA LEU A 162 -6.06 -12.81 6.90
C LEU A 162 -6.84 -13.92 7.61
N PRO A 163 -7.87 -14.51 6.98
CA PRO A 163 -8.57 -15.66 7.53
C PRO A 163 -7.62 -16.86 7.62
N PRO A 164 -7.86 -17.77 8.57
CA PRO A 164 -7.06 -18.98 8.71
C PRO A 164 -7.16 -19.82 7.45
N VAL A 165 -6.01 -20.25 6.91
CA VAL A 165 -5.96 -21.12 5.73
C VAL A 165 -5.88 -22.59 6.15
N PRO A 166 -6.80 -23.45 5.67
CA PRO A 166 -6.76 -24.88 5.96
C PRO A 166 -5.42 -25.51 5.58
N PRO A 167 -4.94 -26.53 6.31
CA PRO A 167 -3.65 -27.17 6.02
C PRO A 167 -3.49 -27.63 4.57
N ALA A 168 -4.56 -28.18 3.98
CA ALA A 168 -4.60 -28.64 2.58
C ALA A 168 -4.40 -27.51 1.55
N GLN A 169 -4.65 -26.26 1.91
CA GLN A 169 -4.61 -25.10 1.01
C GLN A 169 -3.35 -24.24 1.22
N ARG A 170 -2.49 -24.57 2.18
CA ARG A 170 -1.30 -23.76 2.51
C ARG A 170 -0.29 -23.64 1.38
N ALA A 171 -0.23 -24.61 0.47
CA ALA A 171 0.66 -24.53 -0.69
C ALA A 171 0.23 -23.45 -1.71
N ASN A 172 -1.07 -23.14 -1.74
CA ASN A 172 -1.69 -22.15 -2.64
C ASN A 172 -2.48 -21.12 -1.82
N GLU A 173 -1.89 -20.66 -0.71
CA GLU A 173 -2.53 -19.79 0.27
C GLU A 173 -3.10 -18.53 -0.38
N THR A 174 -2.32 -17.85 -1.22
CA THR A 174 -2.74 -16.62 -1.92
C THR A 174 -3.98 -16.86 -2.77
N ARG A 175 -4.01 -17.96 -3.53
CA ARG A 175 -5.16 -18.32 -4.37
C ARG A 175 -6.39 -18.63 -3.52
N TYR A 176 -6.20 -19.35 -2.42
CA TYR A 176 -7.27 -19.61 -1.45
C TYR A 176 -7.81 -18.30 -0.86
N LEU A 177 -6.92 -17.42 -0.41
CA LEU A 177 -7.29 -16.14 0.17
C LEU A 177 -8.03 -15.26 -0.83
N LEU A 178 -7.60 -15.18 -2.09
CA LEU A 178 -8.30 -14.41 -3.14
C LEU A 178 -9.71 -14.92 -3.40
N ALA A 179 -9.86 -16.25 -3.51
CA ALA A 179 -11.13 -16.89 -3.83
C ALA A 179 -12.16 -16.81 -2.70
N ASN A 180 -11.70 -16.89 -1.45
CA ASN A 180 -12.58 -16.81 -0.28
C ASN A 180 -12.80 -15.36 0.12
N ASP A 181 -14.02 -15.01 0.51
CA ASP A 181 -14.30 -13.68 1.01
C ASP A 181 -13.55 -13.50 2.34
N LEU A 182 -12.67 -12.50 2.39
CA LEU A 182 -12.22 -11.99 3.67
C LEU A 182 -13.46 -11.40 4.36
N PHE A 183 -13.46 -11.30 5.68
CA PHE A 183 -14.35 -10.36 6.38
C PHE A 183 -14.43 -9.05 5.59
N THR A 184 -15.62 -8.41 5.55
CA THR A 184 -15.94 -7.25 4.71
C THR A 184 -14.69 -6.45 4.34
N LEU A 185 -14.32 -6.44 3.05
CA LEU A 185 -13.04 -5.91 2.56
C LEU A 185 -12.68 -4.54 3.12
N ASP A 186 -13.69 -3.69 3.38
CA ASP A 186 -13.55 -2.37 3.98
C ASP A 186 -13.05 -2.42 5.43
N GLN A 187 -13.48 -3.39 6.24
CA GLN A 187 -12.96 -3.59 7.60
C GLN A 187 -11.48 -4.01 7.57
N CYS A 188 -11.12 -4.98 6.72
CA CYS A 188 -9.72 -5.40 6.55
C CYS A 188 -8.85 -4.22 6.08
N THR A 189 -9.37 -3.43 5.14
CA THR A 189 -8.70 -2.22 4.63
C THR A 189 -8.51 -1.17 5.74
N ALA A 190 -9.55 -0.87 6.51
CA ALA A 190 -9.49 0.10 7.60
C ALA A 190 -8.50 -0.33 8.70
N GLN A 191 -8.50 -1.62 9.06
CA GLN A 191 -7.55 -2.18 10.00
C GLN A 191 -6.12 -2.13 9.46
N PHE A 192 -5.90 -2.48 8.19
CA PHE A 192 -4.61 -2.34 7.52
C PHE A 192 -4.08 -0.91 7.63
N PHE A 193 -4.87 0.11 7.28
CA PHE A 193 -4.48 1.52 7.42
C PHE A 193 -4.20 1.95 8.86
N ARG A 194 -4.88 1.36 9.85
CA ARG A 194 -4.59 1.61 11.27
C ARG A 194 -3.23 1.06 11.66
N HIS A 195 -2.87 -0.14 11.18
CA HIS A 195 -1.59 -0.76 11.43
C HIS A 195 -0.45 -0.05 10.69
N HIS A 196 -0.66 0.27 9.42
CA HIS A 196 0.29 1.03 8.60
C HIS A 196 0.66 2.36 9.26
N ARG A 197 -0.32 3.15 9.68
CA ARG A 197 -0.09 4.41 10.41
C ARG A 197 0.72 4.23 11.70
N ARG A 198 0.45 3.17 12.46
CA ARG A 198 1.18 2.88 13.71
C ARG A 198 2.62 2.45 13.45
N ALA A 199 2.83 1.59 12.45
CA ALA A 199 4.17 1.12 12.07
C ALA A 199 5.05 2.29 11.60
N SER A 200 4.49 3.17 10.77
CA SER A 200 5.17 4.37 10.30
C SER A 200 5.50 5.34 11.43
N ALA A 201 4.58 5.55 12.38
CA ALA A 201 4.84 6.38 13.56
C ALA A 201 5.92 5.78 14.48
N ALA A 202 5.93 4.46 14.66
CA ALA A 202 6.94 3.77 15.45
C ALA A 202 8.34 3.83 14.79
N ALA A 203 8.41 3.69 13.47
CA ALA A 203 9.65 3.84 12.71
C ALA A 203 10.23 5.25 12.85
N ALA A 204 9.39 6.29 12.75
CA ALA A 204 9.81 7.67 12.97
C ALA A 204 10.37 7.91 14.39
N ALA A 205 9.76 7.30 15.42
CA ALA A 205 10.22 7.43 16.80
C ALA A 205 11.49 6.62 17.12
N ALA A 206 11.71 5.48 16.44
CA ALA A 206 12.91 4.66 16.63
C ALA A 206 14.17 5.33 16.07
N ASP A 207 14.03 5.97 14.91
CA ASP A 207 15.08 6.75 14.26
C ASP A 207 15.52 7.94 15.13
N GLU A 208 14.57 8.63 15.79
CA GLU A 208 14.85 9.67 16.78
C GLU A 208 15.70 9.15 17.96
N ARG A 209 15.43 7.93 18.44
CA ARG A 209 16.18 7.33 19.55
C ARG A 209 17.59 6.92 19.13
N GLN A 210 17.78 6.40 17.92
CA GLN A 210 19.11 6.06 17.39
C GLN A 210 19.96 7.32 17.14
N LEU A 211 19.37 8.41 16.67
CA LEU A 211 20.06 9.69 16.51
C LEU A 211 20.44 10.31 17.87
N SER A 212 19.60 10.13 18.88
CA SER A 212 19.84 10.62 20.25
C SER A 212 20.95 9.84 20.98
N SER A 213 21.12 8.55 20.69
CA SER A 213 22.18 7.73 21.29
C SER A 213 23.57 8.02 20.70
N ILE A 214 23.64 8.42 19.43
CA ILE A 214 24.90 8.82 18.75
C ILE A 214 25.41 10.18 19.26
N SER A 215 24.53 11.03 19.81
CA SER A 215 24.88 12.37 20.30
C SER A 215 25.32 12.44 21.78
N ARG A 216 25.47 11.31 22.48
CA ARG A 216 25.98 11.32 23.87
C ARG A 216 27.51 11.38 23.88
N PRO A 217 28.14 12.48 24.34
CA PRO A 217 29.59 12.50 24.50
C PRO A 217 29.98 11.53 25.62
N ALA A 218 31.05 10.76 25.39
CA ALA A 218 31.61 9.86 26.40
C ALA A 218 31.97 10.67 27.67
N PRO A 219 31.70 10.14 28.88
CA PRO A 219 32.07 10.82 30.11
C PRO A 219 33.59 11.03 30.13
N PRO A 220 34.07 12.22 30.53
CA PRO A 220 35.50 12.48 30.58
C PRO A 220 36.13 11.52 31.59
N THR A 221 37.03 10.67 31.08
CA THR A 221 37.90 9.86 31.91
C THR A 221 38.74 10.81 32.74
N MET A 222 38.53 10.87 34.05
CA MET A 222 39.39 11.63 34.95
C MET A 222 40.78 11.00 34.97
N ALA A 223 41.65 11.45 34.07
CA ALA A 223 43.08 11.28 34.18
C ALA A 223 43.58 12.26 35.25
N THR A 224 43.59 11.81 36.51
CA THR A 224 44.26 12.54 37.58
C THR A 224 45.77 12.49 37.31
N ARG A 225 46.30 13.63 36.85
CA ARG A 225 47.73 13.92 36.82
C ARG A 225 48.30 13.80 38.25
N LEU A 226 49.17 12.85 38.47
CA LEU A 226 50.22 12.94 39.49
C LEU A 226 51.51 13.27 38.75
N VAL A 227 51.86 14.55 38.72
CA VAL A 227 53.23 15.01 38.48
C VAL A 227 53.64 15.78 39.72
N SER A 228 54.79 15.37 40.23
CA SER A 228 55.47 15.69 41.48
C SER A 228 55.74 17.18 41.71
N ALA A 229 55.72 17.57 42.99
CA ALA A 229 56.79 18.32 43.65
C ALA A 229 56.73 18.05 45.17
#